data_AF-A0A1G2CK53-F1
#
_entry.id   AF-A0A1G2CK53-F1
#
_cell.length_a   1.000
_cell.length_b   1.000
_cell.length_c   1.000
_cell.angle_alpha   90.00
_cell.angle_beta   90.00
_cell.angle_gamma   90.00
#
_symmetry.space_group_name_H-M   'P 1'
#
loop_
_entity.id
_entity.type
_entity.pdbx_description
1 polymer ?
#
loop_
_entity_poly.entity_id
_entity_poly.type
_entity_poly.pdbx_seq_one_letter_code
_entity_poly.pdbx_strand_id
1 'polypeptide(L)'
;MKTESPESAEQFDVEALYQAALEDHAEYKDFPPEQIKGLIAGIAHEIAHLEEVGEREKARIEMPAEVVRNIGAVWAFSGVGTYERPVKDEKERPVYQSPSWLRWADRLNLNHMAMLALTVAEVRSREEFDAGSFSPDTHEGNRNIKELVGRFGPPIIYNGTESENDVLAEVLASPDKIIPRDRTLEAIVPGSKVTIIRGTAERPIVNTLDVVKTFHLPFDFGENQELAIVAPAPQLARIMRMVKNHRPFPEHTKVRLFPVPTLREGKKEYAKMEILGILSYALLKKVDGKAVADAESYPYAVNE
;
A
#
# COMPACT_ATOMS: atom_id res chain seq x y z
N MET A 1 -15.09 3.06 -33.77
CA MET A 1 -14.25 3.70 -32.74
C MET A 1 -12.84 3.17 -32.93
N LYS A 2 -11.87 4.07 -33.13
CA LYS A 2 -10.46 3.68 -33.11
C LYS A 2 -10.12 3.35 -31.66
N THR A 3 -9.81 2.09 -31.38
CA THR A 3 -9.13 1.69 -30.15
C THR A 3 -7.73 2.28 -30.21
N GLU A 4 -7.51 3.38 -29.50
CA GLU A 4 -6.16 3.81 -29.15
C GLU A 4 -5.51 2.66 -28.40
N SER A 5 -4.35 2.19 -28.88
CA SER A 5 -3.57 1.22 -28.11
C SER A 5 -3.16 1.88 -26.79
N PRO A 6 -3.12 1.14 -25.67
CA PRO A 6 -2.62 1.69 -24.42
C PRO A 6 -1.24 2.28 -24.67
N GLU A 7 -1.05 3.54 -24.29
CA GLU A 7 0.27 4.20 -24.27
C GLU A 7 1.24 3.22 -23.59
N SER A 8 2.22 2.75 -24.37
CA SER A 8 3.24 1.81 -23.92
C SER A 8 3.84 2.29 -22.60
N ALA A 9 3.98 1.39 -21.62
CA ALA A 9 4.65 1.63 -20.34
C ALA A 9 5.82 2.61 -20.51
N GLU A 10 5.69 3.81 -19.93
CA GLU A 10 6.77 4.81 -19.98
C GLU A 10 8.04 4.17 -19.42
N GLN A 11 9.00 3.87 -20.29
CA GLN A 11 10.28 3.33 -19.88
C GLN A 11 11.02 4.40 -19.09
N PHE A 12 11.37 4.07 -17.84
CA PHE A 12 12.23 4.89 -17.02
C PHE A 12 13.62 5.03 -17.66
N ASP A 13 14.17 6.23 -17.66
CA ASP A 13 15.55 6.47 -18.08
C ASP A 13 16.50 5.97 -16.99
N VAL A 14 16.98 4.74 -17.16
CA VAL A 14 17.90 4.06 -16.24
C VAL A 14 19.20 4.85 -16.07
N GLU A 15 19.69 5.51 -17.11
CA GLU A 15 20.92 6.31 -17.02
C GLU A 15 20.68 7.56 -16.16
N ALA A 16 19.58 8.28 -16.41
CA ALA A 16 19.23 9.44 -15.60
C ALA A 16 19.01 9.09 -14.13
N LEU A 17 18.39 7.95 -13.83
CA LEU A 17 18.22 7.45 -12.46
C LEU A 17 19.56 7.06 -11.82
N TYR A 18 20.47 6.45 -12.57
CA TYR A 18 21.81 6.13 -12.09
C TYR A 18 22.63 7.38 -11.76
N GLN A 19 22.57 8.41 -12.63
CA GLN A 19 23.23 9.69 -12.35
C GLN A 19 22.62 10.38 -11.12
N ALA A 20 21.29 10.39 -11.00
CA ALA A 20 20.63 10.94 -9.81
C ALA A 20 21.03 10.19 -8.52
N ALA A 21 21.19 8.86 -8.59
CA ALA A 21 21.68 8.09 -7.45
C ALA A 21 23.10 8.51 -7.04
N LEU A 22 24.01 8.70 -8.01
CA LEU A 22 25.38 9.16 -7.77
C LEU A 22 25.45 10.59 -7.21
N GLU A 23 24.51 11.46 -7.61
CA GLU A 23 24.38 12.82 -7.08
C GLU A 23 23.93 12.81 -5.61
N ASP A 24 22.97 11.94 -5.27
CA ASP A 24 22.46 11.81 -3.89
C ASP A 24 23.48 11.11 -2.97
N HIS A 25 24.20 10.10 -3.47
CA HIS A 25 25.19 9.32 -2.73
C HIS A 25 26.39 8.94 -3.61
N ALA A 26 27.53 9.60 -3.36
CA ALA A 26 28.77 9.37 -4.11
C ALA A 26 29.34 7.95 -3.90
N GLU A 27 28.98 7.29 -2.80
CA GLU A 27 29.38 5.93 -2.43
C GLU A 27 28.94 4.87 -3.45
N TYR A 28 27.94 5.16 -4.29
CA TYR A 28 27.56 4.26 -5.38
C TYR A 28 28.69 4.04 -6.41
N LYS A 29 29.71 4.91 -6.46
CA LYS A 29 30.92 4.72 -7.29
C LYS A 29 31.73 3.49 -6.89
N ASP A 30 31.54 2.98 -5.68
CA ASP A 30 32.23 1.78 -5.18
C ASP A 30 31.61 0.48 -5.71
N PHE A 31 30.47 0.56 -6.39
CA PHE A 31 29.79 -0.59 -7.01
C PHE A 31 29.96 -0.57 -8.53
N PRO A 32 29.98 -1.76 -9.19
CA PRO A 32 29.94 -1.83 -10.64
C PRO A 32 28.69 -1.12 -11.21
N PRO A 33 28.83 -0.20 -12.20
CA PRO A 33 27.70 0.52 -12.77
C PRO A 33 26.60 -0.42 -13.31
N GLU A 34 26.99 -1.53 -13.93
CA GLU A 34 26.05 -2.52 -14.46
C GLU A 34 25.19 -3.19 -13.37
N GLN A 35 25.73 -3.36 -12.16
CA GLN A 35 24.97 -3.90 -11.03
C GLN A 35 23.87 -2.92 -10.61
N ILE A 36 24.21 -1.64 -10.46
CA ILE A 36 23.24 -0.61 -10.05
C ILE A 36 22.19 -0.40 -11.15
N LYS A 37 22.61 -0.28 -12.41
CA LYS A 37 21.70 -0.10 -13.55
C LYS A 37 20.77 -1.29 -13.74
N GLY A 38 21.28 -2.51 -13.59
CA GLY A 38 20.46 -3.72 -13.61
C GLY A 38 19.41 -3.74 -12.50
N LEU A 39 19.79 -3.33 -11.28
CA LEU A 39 18.86 -3.22 -10.16
C LEU A 39 17.79 -2.12 -10.41
N ILE A 40 18.19 -0.95 -10.90
CA ILE A 40 17.26 0.13 -11.29
C ILE A 40 16.25 -0.38 -12.31
N ALA A 41 16.72 -1.04 -13.38
CA ALA A 41 15.85 -1.56 -14.43
C ALA A 41 14.85 -2.60 -13.89
N GLY A 42 15.30 -3.51 -13.02
CA GLY A 42 14.44 -4.49 -12.36
C GLY A 42 13.36 -3.85 -11.49
N ILE A 43 13.73 -2.88 -10.63
CA ILE A 43 12.78 -2.16 -9.78
C ILE A 43 11.79 -1.34 -10.62
N ALA A 44 12.27 -0.65 -11.65
CA ALA A 44 11.45 0.15 -12.54
C ALA A 44 10.38 -0.71 -13.25
N HIS A 45 10.77 -1.91 -13.70
CA HIS A 45 9.84 -2.87 -14.29
C HIS A 45 8.81 -3.38 -13.26
N GLU A 46 9.25 -3.72 -12.05
CA GLU A 46 8.37 -4.14 -10.95
C GLU A 46 7.33 -3.06 -10.61
N ILE A 47 7.76 -1.80 -10.46
CA ILE A 47 6.85 -0.68 -10.19
C ILE A 47 5.87 -0.47 -11.34
N ALA A 48 6.34 -0.51 -12.59
CA ALA A 48 5.46 -0.34 -13.75
C ALA A 48 4.36 -1.41 -13.80
N HIS A 49 4.71 -2.66 -13.49
CA HIS A 49 3.74 -3.75 -13.42
C HIS A 49 2.73 -3.55 -12.27
N LEU A 50 3.19 -3.13 -11.08
CA LEU A 50 2.29 -2.81 -9.96
C LEU A 50 1.35 -1.64 -10.27
N GLU A 51 1.83 -0.62 -10.97
CA GLU A 51 1.00 0.50 -11.43
C GLU A 51 -0.08 0.04 -12.42
N GLU A 52 0.26 -0.86 -13.35
CA GLU A 52 -0.71 -1.44 -14.30
C GLU A 52 -1.82 -2.21 -13.57
N VAL A 53 -1.44 -3.08 -12.61
CA VAL A 53 -2.40 -3.81 -11.77
C VAL A 53 -3.28 -2.83 -11.00
N GLY A 54 -2.69 -1.80 -10.39
CA GLY A 54 -3.43 -0.82 -9.59
C GLY A 54 -4.42 0.00 -10.41
N GLU A 55 -4.07 0.41 -11.63
CA GLU A 55 -4.98 1.12 -12.52
C GLU A 55 -6.18 0.27 -12.95
N ARG A 56 -5.95 -1.03 -13.22
CA ARG A 56 -7.03 -1.97 -13.54
C ARG A 56 -7.98 -2.18 -12.36
N GLU A 57 -7.44 -2.25 -11.15
CA GLU A 57 -8.21 -2.52 -9.93
C GLU A 57 -8.85 -1.28 -9.29
N LYS A 58 -8.49 -0.09 -9.75
CA LYS A 58 -8.93 1.20 -9.18
C LYS A 58 -10.45 1.34 -9.09
N ALA A 59 -11.17 0.88 -10.12
CA ALA A 59 -12.63 0.97 -10.16
C ALA A 59 -13.30 -0.21 -9.44
N ARG A 60 -12.74 -1.41 -9.60
CA ARG A 60 -13.23 -2.65 -9.03
C ARG A 60 -12.10 -3.67 -8.94
N ILE A 61 -12.03 -4.35 -7.81
CA ILE A 61 -11.11 -5.47 -7.60
C ILE A 61 -11.84 -6.76 -8.07
N GLU A 62 -11.38 -7.35 -9.16
CA GLU A 62 -11.96 -8.57 -9.74
C GLU A 62 -10.94 -9.71 -9.67
N MET A 63 -11.21 -10.77 -8.92
CA MET A 63 -10.34 -11.95 -8.86
C MET A 63 -11.16 -13.23 -8.65
N PRO A 64 -10.58 -14.43 -8.90
CA PRO A 64 -11.29 -15.70 -8.68
C PRO A 64 -11.76 -15.85 -7.23
N ALA A 65 -12.98 -16.35 -7.04
CA ALA A 65 -13.59 -16.49 -5.72
C ALA A 65 -12.75 -17.33 -4.74
N GLU A 66 -11.98 -18.29 -5.24
CA GLU A 66 -11.03 -19.07 -4.43
C GLU A 66 -9.92 -18.19 -3.83
N VAL A 67 -9.32 -17.32 -4.65
CA VAL A 67 -8.29 -16.36 -4.21
C VAL A 67 -8.87 -15.42 -3.15
N VAL A 68 -10.07 -14.87 -3.39
CA VAL A 68 -10.75 -14.00 -2.43
C VAL A 68 -10.96 -14.68 -1.08
N ARG A 69 -11.38 -15.95 -1.08
CA ARG A 69 -11.64 -16.70 0.15
C ARG A 69 -10.37 -16.92 0.96
N ASN A 70 -9.23 -17.07 0.29
CA ASN A 70 -7.93 -17.27 0.91
C ASN A 70 -7.37 -16.01 1.59
N ILE A 71 -7.89 -14.81 1.32
CA ILE A 71 -7.41 -13.58 2.00
C ILE A 71 -7.70 -13.64 3.51
N GLY A 72 -6.68 -13.95 4.31
CA GLY A 72 -6.80 -14.15 5.76
C GLY A 72 -6.85 -12.84 6.54
N ALA A 73 -6.08 -11.83 6.10
CA ALA A 73 -6.05 -10.49 6.66
C ALA A 73 -5.66 -9.47 5.58
N VAL A 74 -5.94 -8.20 5.85
CA VAL A 74 -5.44 -7.08 5.04
C VAL A 74 -4.49 -6.23 5.89
N TRP A 75 -3.29 -5.99 5.41
CA TRP A 75 -2.33 -5.04 5.97
C TRP A 75 -2.31 -3.78 5.10
N ALA A 76 -2.86 -2.69 5.62
CA ALA A 76 -2.88 -1.40 4.93
C ALA A 76 -1.77 -0.49 5.46
N PHE A 77 -0.86 -0.09 4.57
CA PHE A 77 0.18 0.89 4.88
C PHE A 77 -0.38 2.30 4.80
N SER A 78 0.09 3.15 5.72
CA SER A 78 -0.21 4.57 5.66
C SER A 78 0.44 5.24 4.45
N GLY A 79 -0.31 6.15 3.84
CA GLY A 79 0.15 7.00 2.75
C GLY A 79 0.57 8.40 3.22
N VAL A 80 0.94 9.28 2.30
CA VAL A 80 1.12 10.70 2.64
C VAL A 80 -0.25 11.33 2.95
N GLY A 81 -0.26 12.19 3.97
CA GLY A 81 -1.48 12.82 4.49
C GLY A 81 -2.11 12.00 5.61
N THR A 82 -3.41 12.16 5.79
CA THR A 82 -4.26 11.35 6.66
C THR A 82 -5.61 11.16 5.97
N TYR A 83 -6.53 10.40 6.56
CA TYR A 83 -7.87 10.24 6.00
C TYR A 83 -8.65 11.56 5.80
N GLU A 84 -8.49 12.53 6.72
CA GLU A 84 -9.20 13.82 6.69
C GLU A 84 -8.35 14.98 6.13
N ARG A 85 -7.02 14.81 6.01
CA ARG A 85 -6.11 15.88 5.57
C ARG A 85 -5.25 15.45 4.37
N PRO A 86 -5.16 16.28 3.31
CA PRO A 86 -4.45 15.92 2.08
C PRO A 86 -2.94 15.71 2.26
N VAL A 87 -2.29 16.45 3.16
CA VAL A 87 -0.84 16.36 3.43
C VAL A 87 -0.58 16.40 4.93
N LYS A 88 0.58 15.88 5.35
CA LYS A 88 1.09 16.01 6.73
C LYS A 88 1.49 17.47 7.01
N ASP A 89 1.64 17.85 8.28
CA ASP A 89 2.11 19.19 8.66
C ASP A 89 3.44 19.49 7.94
N GLU A 90 3.55 20.68 7.35
CA GLU A 90 4.63 21.12 6.44
C GLU A 90 6.03 21.04 7.07
N LYS A 91 6.10 20.90 8.39
CA LYS A 91 7.34 20.81 9.18
C LYS A 91 7.98 19.42 9.18
N GLU A 92 7.28 18.37 8.74
CA GLU A 92 7.76 17.00 8.98
C GLU A 92 8.84 16.52 7.99
N ARG A 93 8.81 16.85 6.68
CA ARG A 93 9.95 16.68 5.73
C ARG A 93 9.84 17.57 4.48
N PRO A 94 10.93 18.22 4.02
CA PRO A 94 10.93 19.03 2.79
C PRO A 94 10.52 18.27 1.51
N VAL A 95 10.80 16.97 1.42
CA VAL A 95 10.40 16.13 0.28
C VAL A 95 8.88 15.99 0.14
N TYR A 96 8.13 16.27 1.21
CA TYR A 96 6.67 16.30 1.24
C TYR A 96 6.11 17.72 1.15
N GLN A 97 6.94 18.71 0.78
CA GLN A 97 6.49 20.07 0.40
C GLN A 97 5.81 20.02 -0.98
N SER A 98 4.66 19.33 -1.00
CA SER A 98 3.51 19.41 -1.90
C SER A 98 3.72 19.40 -3.41
N PRO A 99 4.18 18.29 -4.01
CA PRO A 99 3.57 17.88 -5.26
C PRO A 99 2.09 17.52 -5.04
N SER A 100 1.20 17.97 -5.92
CA SER A 100 -0.24 17.70 -5.84
C SER A 100 -0.59 16.22 -5.81
N TRP A 101 0.26 15.38 -6.41
CA TRP A 101 0.06 13.94 -6.54
C TRP A 101 0.21 13.16 -5.23
N LEU A 102 0.80 13.75 -4.18
CA LEU A 102 0.87 13.13 -2.84
C LEU A 102 -0.39 13.38 -2.01
N ARG A 103 -1.28 14.25 -2.46
CA ARG A 103 -2.47 14.62 -1.70
C ARG A 103 -3.41 13.44 -1.58
N TRP A 104 -3.90 13.19 -0.37
CA TRP A 104 -4.89 12.15 -0.07
C TRP A 104 -4.41 10.70 -0.29
N ALA A 105 -3.10 10.46 -0.41
CA ALA A 105 -2.58 9.11 -0.64
C ALA A 105 -3.02 8.13 0.47
N ASP A 106 -3.02 8.55 1.73
CA ASP A 106 -3.51 7.71 2.84
C ASP A 106 -5.01 7.39 2.71
N ARG A 107 -5.84 8.37 2.34
CA ARG A 107 -7.27 8.15 2.05
C ARG A 107 -7.46 7.17 0.88
N LEU A 108 -6.67 7.30 -0.19
CA LEU A 108 -6.76 6.39 -1.34
C LEU A 108 -6.42 4.95 -0.94
N ASN A 109 -5.37 4.75 -0.13
CA ASN A 109 -5.02 3.45 0.42
C ASN A 109 -6.15 2.85 1.26
N LEU A 110 -6.70 3.65 2.19
CA LEU A 110 -7.76 3.21 3.08
C LEU A 110 -9.06 2.89 2.33
N ASN A 111 -9.41 3.67 1.31
CA ASN A 111 -10.57 3.39 0.46
C ASN A 111 -10.36 2.13 -0.38
N HIS A 112 -9.16 1.91 -0.92
CA HIS A 112 -8.85 0.69 -1.68
C HIS A 112 -8.89 -0.56 -0.79
N MET A 113 -8.38 -0.45 0.44
CA MET A 113 -8.52 -1.49 1.46
C MET A 113 -9.99 -1.76 1.80
N ALA A 114 -10.81 -0.73 1.93
CA ALA A 114 -12.25 -0.89 2.19
C ALA A 114 -12.95 -1.65 1.06
N MET A 115 -12.63 -1.32 -0.19
CA MET A 115 -13.13 -2.03 -1.37
C MET A 115 -12.71 -3.51 -1.36
N LEU A 116 -11.46 -3.81 -1.02
CA LEU A 116 -11.01 -5.20 -0.90
C LEU A 116 -11.78 -5.96 0.20
N ALA A 117 -11.97 -5.32 1.36
CA ALA A 117 -12.71 -5.93 2.47
C ALA A 117 -14.17 -6.23 2.08
N LEU A 118 -14.80 -5.35 1.30
CA LEU A 118 -16.11 -5.56 0.73
C LEU A 118 -16.12 -6.73 -0.26
N THR A 119 -15.22 -6.77 -1.24
CA THR A 119 -15.10 -7.89 -2.20
C THR A 119 -14.98 -9.23 -1.48
N VAL A 120 -14.18 -9.29 -0.40
CA VAL A 120 -14.03 -10.49 0.43
C VAL A 120 -15.34 -10.86 1.13
N ALA A 121 -16.06 -9.88 1.68
CA ALA A 121 -17.33 -10.10 2.35
C ALA A 121 -18.41 -10.61 1.39
N GLU A 122 -18.50 -10.06 0.17
CA GLU A 122 -19.44 -10.48 -0.87
C GLU A 122 -19.23 -11.95 -1.25
N VAL A 123 -17.99 -12.33 -1.57
CA VAL A 123 -17.68 -13.72 -1.97
C VAL A 123 -17.89 -14.72 -0.83
N ARG A 124 -17.63 -14.33 0.42
CA ARG A 124 -17.80 -15.20 1.59
C ARG A 124 -19.26 -15.35 2.01
N SER A 125 -20.07 -14.30 1.87
CA SER A 125 -21.50 -14.32 2.15
C SER A 125 -22.32 -14.94 1.02
N ARG A 126 -21.80 -14.90 -0.23
CA ARG A 126 -22.54 -15.18 -1.47
C ARG A 126 -23.65 -14.15 -1.74
N GLU A 127 -23.49 -12.96 -1.18
CA GLU A 127 -24.35 -11.80 -1.44
C GLU A 127 -23.54 -10.81 -2.28
N GLU A 128 -24.09 -10.35 -3.41
CA GLU A 128 -23.45 -9.35 -4.28
C GLU A 128 -24.11 -7.99 -4.07
N PHE A 129 -23.32 -6.93 -3.91
CA PHE A 129 -23.82 -5.57 -3.97
C PHE A 129 -23.54 -5.01 -5.36
N ASP A 130 -24.60 -4.73 -6.11
CA ASP A 130 -24.45 -4.13 -7.43
C ASP A 130 -23.88 -2.73 -7.26
N ALA A 131 -22.77 -2.41 -7.93
CA ALA A 131 -22.07 -1.13 -7.79
C ALA A 131 -22.97 0.08 -8.11
N GLY A 132 -24.06 -0.14 -8.86
CA GLY A 132 -25.12 0.84 -9.17
C GLY A 132 -26.27 0.93 -8.15
N SER A 133 -26.37 -0.01 -7.21
CA SER A 133 -27.32 0.01 -6.08
C SER A 133 -26.76 0.70 -4.82
N PHE A 134 -25.49 1.12 -4.87
CA PHE A 134 -24.89 2.11 -3.97
C PHE A 134 -25.49 3.48 -4.24
N SER A 135 -26.66 3.76 -3.69
CA SER A 135 -27.07 5.14 -3.49
C SER A 135 -26.35 5.63 -2.22
N PRO A 136 -25.39 6.56 -2.30
CA PRO A 136 -24.77 7.15 -1.11
C PRO A 136 -25.77 7.83 -0.17
N ASP A 137 -27.03 7.97 -0.60
CA ASP A 137 -28.09 8.70 0.09
C ASP A 137 -29.00 7.84 0.98
N THR A 138 -28.81 6.52 1.08
CA THR A 138 -29.58 5.70 2.03
C THR A 138 -28.70 5.16 3.16
N HIS A 139 -28.85 5.74 4.36
CA HIS A 139 -28.26 5.25 5.61
C HIS A 139 -28.47 3.74 5.85
N GLU A 140 -29.48 3.13 5.23
CA GLU A 140 -29.76 1.69 5.29
C GLU A 140 -28.80 0.85 4.43
N GLY A 141 -28.46 1.28 3.21
CA GLY A 141 -27.52 0.58 2.34
C GLY A 141 -26.12 0.49 2.95
N ASN A 142 -25.61 1.60 3.49
CA ASN A 142 -24.31 1.64 4.16
C ASN A 142 -24.29 0.77 5.43
N ARG A 143 -25.40 0.70 6.18
CA ARG A 143 -25.50 -0.19 7.35
C ARG A 143 -25.42 -1.66 6.95
N ASN A 144 -26.15 -2.07 5.90
CA ASN A 144 -26.13 -3.45 5.41
C ASN A 144 -24.72 -3.87 4.95
N ILE A 145 -24.03 -2.98 4.23
CA ILE A 145 -22.64 -3.22 3.79
C ILE A 145 -21.71 -3.37 4.99
N LYS A 146 -21.78 -2.43 5.94
CA LYS A 146 -20.94 -2.45 7.14
C LYS A 146 -21.18 -3.69 7.99
N GLU A 147 -22.43 -4.14 8.10
CA GLU A 147 -22.80 -5.39 8.76
C GLU A 147 -22.26 -6.61 8.02
N LEU A 148 -22.36 -6.63 6.68
CA LEU A 148 -21.80 -7.70 5.85
C LEU A 148 -20.29 -7.81 6.04
N VAL A 149 -19.55 -6.71 5.94
CA VAL A 149 -18.10 -6.65 6.16
C VAL A 149 -17.76 -7.01 7.61
N GLY A 150 -18.57 -6.57 8.58
CA GLY A 150 -18.42 -6.97 9.97
C GLY A 150 -18.53 -8.46 10.20
N ARG A 151 -19.41 -9.15 9.46
CA ARG A 151 -19.60 -10.59 9.59
C ARG A 151 -18.61 -11.41 8.76
N PHE A 152 -18.36 -11.01 7.52
CA PHE A 152 -17.67 -11.83 6.52
C PHE A 152 -16.35 -11.24 6.03
N GLY A 153 -16.14 -9.94 6.19
CA GLY A 153 -14.91 -9.25 5.79
C GLY A 153 -13.69 -9.72 6.59
N PRO A 154 -12.48 -9.55 6.04
CA PRO A 154 -11.24 -9.93 6.70
C PRO A 154 -10.91 -8.94 7.83
N PRO A 155 -10.16 -9.37 8.85
CA PRO A 155 -9.50 -8.42 9.75
C PRO A 155 -8.52 -7.54 8.98
N ILE A 156 -8.44 -6.28 9.39
CA ILE A 156 -7.61 -5.24 8.80
C ILE A 156 -6.61 -4.80 9.85
N ILE A 157 -5.35 -4.66 9.44
CA ILE A 157 -4.25 -4.20 10.27
C ILE A 157 -3.74 -2.91 9.63
N TYR A 158 -3.70 -1.84 10.41
CA TYR A 158 -3.16 -0.55 10.00
C TYR A 158 -2.04 -0.14 10.94
N ASN A 159 -0.98 0.43 10.40
CA ASN A 159 0.13 0.94 11.19
C ASN A 159 0.76 2.15 10.48
N GLY A 160 0.48 3.33 11.02
CA GLY A 160 1.07 4.58 10.59
C GLY A 160 1.85 5.29 11.70
N THR A 161 2.21 6.54 11.44
CA THR A 161 2.66 7.50 12.46
C THR A 161 1.55 7.74 13.49
N GLU A 162 1.89 8.34 14.62
CA GLU A 162 0.92 8.67 15.68
C GLU A 162 -0.28 9.47 15.13
N SER A 163 -0.01 10.52 14.35
CA SER A 163 -1.02 11.36 13.72
C SER A 163 -1.93 10.62 12.73
N GLU A 164 -1.39 9.68 11.97
CA GLU A 164 -2.15 8.83 11.03
C GLU A 164 -3.08 7.87 11.78
N ASN A 165 -2.54 7.21 12.80
CA ASN A 165 -3.30 6.30 13.66
C ASN A 165 -4.43 7.00 14.42
N ASP A 166 -4.20 8.22 14.90
CA ASP A 166 -5.21 9.01 15.60
C ASP A 166 -6.35 9.42 14.69
N VAL A 167 -6.03 9.97 13.51
CA VAL A 167 -7.06 10.35 12.52
C VAL A 167 -7.86 9.13 12.08
N LEU A 168 -7.22 7.99 11.83
CA LEU A 168 -7.95 6.76 11.48
C LEU A 168 -8.88 6.31 12.62
N ALA A 169 -8.41 6.34 13.87
CA ALA A 169 -9.23 5.97 15.02
C ALA A 169 -10.47 6.89 15.15
N GLU A 170 -10.30 8.20 14.94
CA GLU A 170 -11.40 9.18 14.96
C GLU A 170 -12.43 8.92 13.85
N VAL A 171 -11.97 8.61 12.63
CA VAL A 171 -12.83 8.27 11.49
C VAL A 171 -13.64 7.01 11.78
N LEU A 172 -13.00 5.96 12.30
CA LEU A 172 -13.68 4.70 12.64
C LEU A 172 -14.68 4.86 13.80
N ALA A 173 -14.44 5.82 14.71
CA ALA A 173 -15.30 6.13 15.85
C ALA A 173 -16.46 7.08 15.52
N SER A 174 -16.50 7.66 14.32
CA SER A 174 -17.49 8.67 13.91
C SER A 174 -18.51 8.09 12.92
N PRO A 175 -19.51 7.31 13.37
CA PRO A 175 -20.46 6.64 12.48
C PRO A 175 -21.32 7.58 11.62
N ASP A 176 -21.43 8.86 11.99
CA ASP A 176 -22.31 9.84 11.36
C ASP A 176 -21.58 10.94 10.57
N LYS A 177 -20.24 10.96 10.57
CA LYS A 177 -19.47 11.87 9.72
C LYS A 177 -19.47 11.33 8.28
N ILE A 178 -20.60 11.43 7.58
CA ILE A 178 -20.63 11.16 6.15
C ILE A 178 -19.78 12.25 5.48
N ILE A 179 -18.55 11.92 5.09
CA ILE A 179 -17.78 12.84 4.26
C ILE A 179 -18.41 12.77 2.86
N PRO A 180 -19.07 13.84 2.39
CA PRO A 180 -19.81 13.78 1.16
C PRO A 180 -18.82 13.73 0.01
N ARG A 181 -18.65 12.57 -0.63
CA ARG A 181 -18.57 12.36 -2.09
C ARG A 181 -17.87 11.08 -2.54
N ASP A 182 -17.24 10.32 -1.69
CA ASP A 182 -16.59 9.06 -2.09
C ASP A 182 -16.89 7.98 -1.08
N ARG A 183 -16.98 6.72 -1.52
CA ARG A 183 -17.19 5.53 -0.68
C ARG A 183 -16.25 5.58 0.53
N THR A 184 -16.76 6.04 1.67
CA THR A 184 -15.88 6.30 2.82
C THR A 184 -15.59 5.01 3.55
N LEU A 185 -14.38 4.94 4.12
CA LEU A 185 -13.93 3.85 4.95
C LEU A 185 -14.96 3.56 6.06
N GLU A 186 -15.54 4.60 6.68
CA GLU A 186 -16.52 4.43 7.76
C GLU A 186 -17.84 3.79 7.31
N ALA A 187 -18.22 3.95 6.04
CA ALA A 187 -19.43 3.37 5.47
C ALA A 187 -19.28 1.87 5.18
N ILE A 188 -18.06 1.42 4.91
CA ILE A 188 -17.79 0.03 4.50
C ILE A 188 -17.26 -0.81 5.66
N VAL A 189 -16.34 -0.28 6.46
CA VAL A 189 -15.57 -1.07 7.42
C VAL A 189 -15.98 -0.74 8.86
N PRO A 190 -16.47 -1.71 9.65
CA PRO A 190 -16.67 -1.51 11.07
C PRO A 190 -15.32 -1.45 11.81
N GLY A 191 -15.20 -0.53 12.77
CA GLY A 191 -13.99 -0.37 13.57
C GLY A 191 -13.55 -1.66 14.30
N SER A 192 -14.49 -2.56 14.62
CA SER A 192 -14.17 -3.88 15.19
C SER A 192 -13.35 -4.80 14.28
N LYS A 193 -13.25 -4.50 12.98
CA LYS A 193 -12.38 -5.21 12.03
C LYS A 193 -10.98 -4.63 11.95
N VAL A 194 -10.75 -3.42 12.48
CA VAL A 194 -9.48 -2.71 12.31
C VAL A 194 -8.65 -2.79 13.59
N THR A 195 -7.45 -3.35 13.47
CA THR A 195 -6.41 -3.32 14.50
C THR A 195 -5.39 -2.26 14.12
N ILE A 196 -5.25 -1.22 14.94
CA ILE A 196 -4.25 -0.16 14.74
C ILE A 196 -3.00 -0.48 15.58
N ILE A 197 -1.88 -0.80 14.94
CA ILE A 197 -0.59 -0.99 15.61
C ILE A 197 0.11 0.36 15.72
N ARG A 198 0.40 0.76 16.97
CA ARG A 198 1.06 2.02 17.30
C ARG A 198 2.51 1.78 17.72
N GLY A 199 3.38 2.72 17.38
CA GLY A 199 4.72 2.78 17.97
C GLY A 199 4.66 3.10 19.47
N THR A 200 5.75 2.86 20.18
CA THR A 200 5.89 3.30 21.59
C THR A 200 6.74 4.56 21.66
N ALA A 201 6.81 5.21 22.82
CA ALA A 201 7.69 6.37 23.02
C ALA A 201 9.17 6.02 22.74
N GLU A 202 9.58 4.79 23.06
CA GLU A 202 10.94 4.28 22.84
C GLU A 202 11.16 3.78 21.40
N ARG A 203 10.08 3.43 20.69
CA ARG A 203 10.10 2.90 19.32
C ARG A 203 8.97 3.54 18.50
N PRO A 204 9.07 4.85 18.20
CA PRO A 204 8.05 5.54 17.42
C PRO A 204 8.08 5.07 15.96
N ILE A 205 6.91 5.08 15.32
CA ILE A 205 6.81 4.84 13.88
C ILE A 205 6.98 6.18 13.17
N VAL A 206 8.10 6.37 12.47
CA VAL A 206 8.38 7.63 11.75
C VAL A 206 8.72 7.42 10.28
N ASN A 207 8.85 6.17 9.83
CA ASN A 207 9.11 5.80 8.44
C ASN A 207 8.61 4.38 8.11
N THR A 208 8.59 4.03 6.82
CA THR A 208 8.12 2.72 6.35
C THR A 208 8.88 1.53 6.94
N LEU A 209 10.17 1.69 7.28
CA LEU A 209 10.92 0.61 7.90
C LEU A 209 10.43 0.33 9.33
N ASP A 210 10.08 1.38 10.09
CA ASP A 210 9.51 1.21 11.44
C ASP A 210 8.15 0.53 11.38
N VAL A 211 7.33 0.88 10.38
CA VAL A 211 6.06 0.20 10.07
C VAL A 211 6.29 -1.29 9.88
N VAL A 212 7.26 -1.69 9.05
CA VAL A 212 7.61 -3.11 8.83
C VAL A 212 8.12 -3.77 10.11
N LYS A 213 8.97 -3.11 10.88
CA LYS A 213 9.56 -3.68 12.12
C LYS A 213 8.57 -3.81 13.28
N THR A 214 7.53 -2.99 13.31
CA THR A 214 6.50 -3.01 14.37
C THR A 214 5.31 -3.91 14.03
N PHE A 215 5.15 -4.27 12.75
CA PHE A 215 4.13 -5.19 12.31
C PHE A 215 4.29 -6.56 12.96
N HIS A 216 3.17 -7.14 13.34
CA HIS A 216 3.03 -8.54 13.72
C HIS A 216 1.64 -9.00 13.31
N LEU A 217 1.53 -10.25 12.86
CA LEU A 217 0.21 -10.85 12.64
C LEU A 217 -0.47 -11.05 14.01
N PRO A 218 -1.71 -10.55 14.20
CA PRO A 218 -2.41 -10.70 15.47
C PRO A 218 -2.93 -12.13 15.71
N PHE A 219 -2.84 -13.00 14.71
CA PHE A 219 -3.23 -14.40 14.77
C PHE A 219 -2.46 -15.21 13.73
N ASP A 220 -2.38 -16.52 13.93
CA ASP A 220 -1.73 -17.45 13.00
C ASP A 220 -2.58 -17.66 11.75
N PHE A 221 -1.92 -17.73 10.61
CA PHE A 221 -2.56 -18.04 9.34
C PHE A 221 -2.70 -19.54 9.14
N GLY A 222 -3.84 -19.95 8.59
CA GLY A 222 -3.99 -21.30 8.03
C GLY A 222 -3.12 -21.51 6.79
N GLU A 223 -2.88 -22.77 6.42
CA GLU A 223 -1.98 -23.18 5.33
C GLU A 223 -2.26 -22.52 3.95
N ASN A 224 -3.53 -22.16 3.71
CA ASN A 224 -3.97 -21.53 2.46
C ASN A 224 -4.27 -20.05 2.60
N GLN A 225 -4.06 -19.44 3.76
CA GLN A 225 -4.35 -18.02 3.96
C GLN A 225 -3.25 -17.13 3.39
N GLU A 226 -3.68 -16.05 2.74
CA GLU A 226 -2.82 -15.03 2.15
C GLU A 226 -2.98 -13.71 2.92
N LEU A 227 -1.86 -13.00 3.08
CA LEU A 227 -1.83 -11.64 3.63
C LEU A 227 -1.96 -10.70 2.44
N ALA A 228 -3.09 -10.00 2.36
CA ALA A 228 -3.25 -8.93 1.40
C ALA A 228 -2.51 -7.68 1.91
N ILE A 229 -1.66 -7.07 1.08
CA ILE A 229 -0.96 -5.82 1.42
C ILE A 229 -1.42 -4.71 0.49
N VAL A 230 -1.93 -3.62 1.07
CA VAL A 230 -2.41 -2.44 0.35
C VAL A 230 -1.45 -1.27 0.61
N ALA A 231 -0.85 -0.74 -0.45
CA ALA A 231 -0.06 0.49 -0.42
C ALA A 231 0.06 1.05 -1.85
N PRO A 232 0.60 2.26 -2.03
CA PRO A 232 0.93 2.80 -3.35
C PRO A 232 1.89 1.87 -4.10
N ALA A 233 1.65 1.69 -5.40
CA ALA A 233 2.42 0.78 -6.25
C ALA A 233 3.95 0.95 -6.13
N PRO A 234 4.53 2.17 -6.17
CA PRO A 234 5.97 2.35 -6.01
C PRO A 234 6.46 1.95 -4.61
N GLN A 235 5.66 2.21 -3.57
CA GLN A 235 6.02 1.92 -2.18
C GLN A 235 6.02 0.42 -1.91
N LEU A 236 5.13 -0.35 -2.54
CA LEU A 236 5.05 -1.80 -2.38
C LEU A 236 6.37 -2.49 -2.76
N ALA A 237 7.00 -2.09 -3.87
CA ALA A 237 8.31 -2.62 -4.27
C ALA A 237 9.36 -2.45 -3.16
N ARG A 238 9.35 -1.31 -2.45
CA ARG A 238 10.25 -1.07 -1.31
C ARG A 238 9.85 -1.88 -0.08
N ILE A 239 8.56 -1.93 0.23
CA ILE A 239 8.02 -2.68 1.37
C ILE A 239 8.41 -4.15 1.27
N MET A 240 8.30 -4.78 0.10
CA MET A 240 8.57 -6.21 -0.02
C MET A 240 10.04 -6.58 0.19
N ARG A 241 10.97 -5.68 -0.14
CA ARG A 241 12.39 -5.83 0.20
C ARG A 241 12.65 -5.65 1.70
N MET A 242 11.94 -4.74 2.34
CA MET A 242 12.01 -4.59 3.80
C MET A 242 11.44 -5.82 4.52
N VAL A 243 10.32 -6.35 4.04
CA VAL A 243 9.69 -7.57 4.57
C VAL A 243 10.62 -8.78 4.44
N LYS A 244 11.28 -8.97 3.29
CA LYS A 244 12.26 -10.05 3.07
C LYS A 244 13.34 -10.08 4.15
N ASN A 245 13.87 -8.90 4.48
CA ASN A 245 15.00 -8.73 5.39
C ASN A 245 14.58 -8.74 6.86
N HIS A 246 13.39 -8.26 7.19
CA HIS A 246 12.91 -8.15 8.58
C HIS A 246 11.98 -9.27 9.04
N ARG A 247 11.38 -10.01 8.10
CA ARG A 247 10.49 -11.16 8.34
C ARG A 247 9.49 -10.90 9.47
N PRO A 248 8.61 -9.89 9.35
CA PRO A 248 7.69 -9.49 10.42
C PRO A 248 6.54 -10.50 10.65
N PHE A 249 6.52 -11.58 9.87
CA PHE A 249 5.59 -12.70 9.95
C PHE A 249 6.31 -14.00 9.53
N PRO A 250 5.73 -15.19 9.79
CA PRO A 250 6.35 -16.47 9.44
C PRO A 250 6.74 -16.58 7.96
N GLU A 251 7.88 -17.21 7.65
CA GLU A 251 8.47 -17.27 6.30
C GLU A 251 7.60 -17.93 5.22
N HIS A 252 6.61 -18.73 5.62
CA HIS A 252 5.68 -19.40 4.72
C HIS A 252 4.39 -18.60 4.49
N THR A 253 4.30 -17.38 5.03
CA THR A 253 3.13 -16.51 4.83
C THR A 253 3.02 -16.15 3.36
N LYS A 254 1.95 -16.58 2.70
CA LYS A 254 1.66 -16.18 1.32
C LYS A 254 1.25 -14.72 1.31
N VAL A 255 1.81 -13.92 0.40
CA VAL A 255 1.51 -12.49 0.29
C VAL A 255 0.88 -12.21 -1.06
N ARG A 256 -0.16 -11.38 -1.06
CA ARG A 256 -0.76 -10.83 -2.27
C ARG A 256 -0.78 -9.32 -2.18
N LEU A 257 -0.33 -8.65 -3.24
CA LEU A 257 -0.29 -7.19 -3.28
C LEU A 257 -1.55 -6.64 -3.95
N PHE A 258 -2.03 -5.54 -3.39
CA PHE A 258 -3.15 -4.73 -3.86
C PHE A 258 -2.67 -3.29 -4.06
N PRO A 259 -2.01 -3.02 -5.20
CA PRO A 259 -1.39 -1.73 -5.46
C PRO A 259 -2.42 -0.63 -5.67
N VAL A 260 -2.19 0.50 -5.01
CA VAL A 260 -2.89 1.75 -5.29
C VAL A 260 -2.11 2.52 -6.34
N PRO A 261 -2.69 2.83 -7.52
CA PRO A 261 -1.95 3.48 -8.58
C PRO A 261 -1.61 4.92 -8.21
N THR A 262 -0.44 5.38 -8.61
CA THR A 262 -0.03 6.77 -8.41
C THR A 262 -0.81 7.67 -9.37
N LEU A 263 -1.21 8.86 -8.91
CA LEU A 263 -1.82 9.87 -9.78
C LEU A 263 -0.91 10.19 -10.97
N ARG A 264 -1.49 10.40 -12.16
CA ARG A 264 -0.75 10.53 -13.44
C ARG A 264 0.38 11.55 -13.35
N GLU A 265 0.14 12.69 -12.71
CA GLU A 265 1.10 13.79 -12.56
C GLU A 265 2.25 13.52 -11.57
N GLY A 266 2.26 12.36 -10.91
CA GLY A 266 3.30 11.95 -9.96
C GLY A 266 3.96 10.61 -10.23
N LYS A 267 3.54 9.88 -11.27
CA LYS A 267 4.03 8.52 -11.54
C LYS A 267 5.56 8.47 -11.64
N LYS A 268 6.17 9.39 -12.37
CA LYS A 268 7.63 9.40 -12.58
C LYS A 268 8.39 9.78 -11.31
N GLU A 269 7.96 10.85 -10.65
CA GLU A 269 8.61 11.39 -9.47
C GLU A 269 8.52 10.41 -8.30
N TYR A 270 7.36 9.80 -8.07
CA TYR A 270 7.21 8.84 -6.98
C TYR A 270 8.01 7.57 -7.22
N ALA A 271 7.94 7.02 -8.44
CA ALA A 271 8.75 5.86 -8.79
C ALA A 271 10.25 6.16 -8.67
N LYS A 272 10.72 7.33 -9.12
CA LYS A 272 12.11 7.77 -8.90
C LYS A 272 12.46 7.78 -7.40
N MET A 273 11.63 8.39 -6.57
CA MET A 273 11.87 8.46 -5.12
C MET A 273 11.97 7.07 -4.48
N GLU A 274 11.08 6.15 -4.86
CA GLU A 274 11.09 4.80 -4.30
C GLU A 274 12.25 3.95 -4.85
N ILE A 275 12.62 4.09 -6.14
CA ILE A 275 13.82 3.46 -6.72
C ILE A 275 15.07 3.88 -5.96
N LEU A 276 15.28 5.20 -5.79
CA LEU A 276 16.44 5.73 -5.06
C LEU A 276 16.41 5.29 -3.59
N GLY A 277 15.24 5.26 -2.96
CA GLY A 277 15.05 4.75 -1.61
C GLY A 277 15.39 3.25 -1.48
N ILE A 278 15.06 2.45 -2.48
CA ILE A 278 15.41 1.01 -2.54
C ILE A 278 16.92 0.83 -2.70
N LEU A 279 17.56 1.58 -3.60
CA LEU A 279 19.03 1.52 -3.76
C LEU A 279 19.74 1.86 -2.44
N SER A 280 19.31 2.94 -1.78
CA SER A 280 19.87 3.35 -0.50
C SER A 280 19.67 2.27 0.56
N TYR A 281 18.47 1.66 0.61
CA TYR A 281 18.17 0.56 1.52
C TYR A 281 19.02 -0.70 1.23
N ALA A 282 19.15 -1.10 -0.03
CA ALA A 282 19.76 -2.36 -0.41
C ALA A 282 21.29 -2.33 -0.54
N LEU A 283 21.90 -1.17 -0.79
CA LEU A 283 23.34 -1.07 -1.03
C LEU A 283 24.08 -0.32 0.07
N LEU A 284 23.46 0.70 0.66
CA LEU A 284 24.13 1.60 1.61
C LEU A 284 23.72 1.34 3.06
N LYS A 285 22.45 0.95 3.29
CA LYS A 285 21.94 0.78 4.64
C LYS A 285 22.55 -0.44 5.31
N LYS A 286 22.92 -0.25 6.58
CA LYS A 286 23.28 -1.33 7.49
C LYS A 286 22.14 -1.56 8.49
N VAL A 287 21.72 -2.80 8.63
CA VAL A 287 20.77 -3.26 9.64
C VAL A 287 21.55 -4.13 10.62
N ASP A 288 21.52 -3.76 11.90
CA ASP A 288 22.23 -4.46 12.99
C ASP A 288 23.74 -4.63 12.72
N GLY A 289 24.36 -3.60 12.14
CA GLY A 289 25.78 -3.56 11.80
C GLY A 289 26.17 -4.35 10.55
N LYS A 290 25.22 -5.04 9.89
CA LYS A 290 25.43 -5.77 8.64
C LYS A 290 24.81 -5.02 7.47
N ALA A 291 25.47 -5.02 6.32
CA ALA A 291 24.85 -4.53 5.09
C ALA A 291 23.56 -5.30 4.83
N VAL A 292 22.51 -4.61 4.39
CA VAL A 292 21.32 -5.27 3.84
C VAL A 292 21.76 -5.92 2.54
N ALA A 293 22.19 -7.18 2.59
CA ALA A 293 22.88 -7.81 1.45
C ALA A 293 21.93 -8.24 0.32
N ASP A 294 20.61 -8.15 0.55
CA ASP A 294 19.61 -8.72 -0.35
C ASP A 294 18.65 -7.65 -0.88
N ALA A 295 18.74 -7.41 -2.19
CA ALA A 295 17.88 -6.52 -2.95
C ALA A 295 16.61 -7.24 -3.48
N GLU A 296 16.44 -8.53 -3.19
CA GLU A 296 15.27 -9.29 -3.57
C GLU A 296 14.04 -8.88 -2.77
N SER A 297 12.90 -8.81 -3.46
CA SER A 297 11.60 -8.70 -2.83
C SER A 297 11.22 -10.03 -2.17
N TYR A 298 10.49 -9.98 -1.06
CA TYR A 298 9.83 -11.16 -0.52
C TYR A 298 8.82 -11.68 -1.55
N PRO A 299 8.69 -13.02 -1.76
CA PRO A 299 7.79 -13.55 -2.78
C PRO A 299 6.34 -13.10 -2.57
N TYR A 300 5.71 -12.59 -3.63
CA TYR A 300 4.33 -12.16 -3.60
C TYR A 300 3.60 -12.53 -4.89
N ALA A 301 2.28 -12.58 -4.83
CA ALA A 301 1.40 -12.62 -5.98
C ALA A 301 0.75 -11.25 -6.21
N VAL A 302 0.36 -10.98 -7.44
CA VAL A 302 -0.58 -9.92 -7.80
C VAL A 302 -1.80 -10.57 -8.45
N ASN A 303 -2.86 -9.80 -8.62
CA ASN A 303 -3.96 -10.22 -9.47
C ASN A 303 -3.52 -10.10 -10.94
N GLU A 304 -3.77 -11.10 -11.76
CA GLU A 304 -3.43 -11.10 -13.20
C GLU A 304 -4.63 -10.78 -14.07
#